data_AF-A0A3B9Z7V5-F1
#
_entry.id   AF-A0A3B9Z7V5-F1
#
_cell.length_a   1.000
_cell.length_b   1.000
_cell.length_c   1.000
_cell.angle_alpha   90.00
_cell.angle_beta   90.00
_cell.angle_gamma   90.00
#
_symmetry.space_group_name_H-M   'P 1'
#
loop_
_entity.id
_entity.type
_entity.pdbx_description
1 polymer ?
#
loop_
_entity_poly.entity_id
_entity_poly.type
_entity_poly.pdbx_seq_one_letter_code
_entity_poly.pdbx_strand_id
1 'polypeptide(L)'
;MTVEEIFSTLTNHMLEGIMMHEQFISYYDFLGLCGYSKDHEKHFDEESKAYRRIYHYYITTYNKLLPTSKFPQPKIIPTSWLQYSRQDVDMKTKQNAVQQGLEEWVRWERETYDLYQQLYSELIKLDKFYDAEEIKCLIYDVKLELVDAEQFQLNKISMNYDMTDIIHEQEQQDNSL
;
A
#
# COMPACT_ATOMS: atom_id res chain seq x y z
N MET A 1 -19.17 -9.50 -13.05
CA MET A 1 -18.67 -10.43 -12.01
C MET A 1 -19.83 -10.81 -11.08
N THR A 2 -19.74 -11.89 -10.30
CA THR A 2 -20.65 -12.13 -9.17
C THR A 2 -20.19 -11.34 -7.95
N VAL A 3 -21.05 -11.18 -6.94
CA VAL A 3 -20.67 -10.51 -5.68
C VAL A 3 -19.51 -11.23 -4.98
N GLU A 4 -19.53 -12.56 -4.96
CA GLU A 4 -18.44 -13.36 -4.38
C GLU A 4 -17.12 -13.14 -5.11
N GLU A 5 -17.14 -13.08 -6.45
CA GLU A 5 -15.95 -12.76 -7.25
C GLU A 5 -15.44 -11.35 -6.95
N ILE A 6 -16.33 -10.35 -6.84
CA ILE A 6 -15.96 -8.96 -6.52
C ILE A 6 -15.25 -8.88 -5.17
N PHE A 7 -15.86 -9.43 -4.11
CA PHE A 7 -15.27 -9.38 -2.77
C PHE A 7 -14.03 -10.27 -2.66
N SER A 8 -13.93 -11.38 -3.39
CA SER A 8 -12.69 -12.16 -3.46
C SER A 8 -11.58 -11.34 -4.12
N THR A 9 -11.84 -10.70 -5.27
CA THR A 9 -10.86 -9.82 -5.92
C THR A 9 -10.42 -8.68 -5.00
N LEU A 10 -11.37 -7.98 -4.37
CA LEU A 10 -11.10 -6.91 -3.41
C LEU A 10 -10.19 -7.39 -2.27
N THR A 11 -10.59 -8.47 -1.58
CA THR A 11 -9.88 -8.94 -0.39
C THR A 11 -8.50 -9.52 -0.71
N ASN A 12 -8.32 -10.14 -1.88
CA ASN A 12 -7.00 -10.58 -2.33
C ASN A 12 -6.08 -9.38 -2.64
N HIS A 13 -6.61 -8.33 -3.28
CA HIS A 13 -5.85 -7.10 -3.55
C HIS A 13 -5.45 -6.38 -2.25
N MET A 14 -6.37 -6.28 -1.28
CA MET A 14 -6.06 -5.71 0.04
C MET A 14 -4.96 -6.51 0.76
N LEU A 15 -4.99 -7.85 0.71
CA LEU A 15 -3.93 -8.67 1.29
C LEU A 15 -2.58 -8.44 0.59
N GLU A 16 -2.58 -8.17 -0.70
CA GLU A 16 -1.35 -7.85 -1.43
C GLU A 16 -0.78 -6.48 -1.01
N GLY A 17 -1.64 -5.48 -0.81
CA GLY A 17 -1.25 -4.16 -0.26
C GLY A 17 -0.65 -4.26 1.14
N ILE A 18 -1.31 -5.02 2.03
CA ILE A 18 -0.80 -5.28 3.38
C ILE A 18 0.58 -5.93 3.33
N MET A 19 0.76 -6.94 2.47
CA MET A 19 2.06 -7.60 2.32
C MET A 19 3.10 -6.71 1.63
N MET A 20 2.68 -5.78 0.79
CA MET A 20 3.54 -4.80 0.16
C MET A 20 4.08 -3.82 1.21
N HIS A 21 3.22 -3.28 2.07
CA HIS A 21 3.64 -2.41 3.16
C HIS A 21 4.56 -3.11 4.16
N GLU A 22 4.27 -4.36 4.52
CA GLU A 22 5.19 -5.18 5.34
C GLU A 22 6.61 -5.27 4.71
N GLN A 23 6.68 -5.44 3.39
CA GLN A 23 7.97 -5.43 2.69
C GLN A 23 8.59 -4.04 2.62
N PHE A 24 7.81 -2.97 2.48
CA PHE A 24 8.33 -1.59 2.53
C PHE A 24 8.90 -1.23 3.90
N ILE A 25 8.27 -1.66 5.00
CA ILE A 25 8.81 -1.52 6.36
C ILE A 25 10.23 -2.12 6.39
N SER A 26 10.35 -3.39 6.01
CA SER A 26 11.65 -4.09 5.95
C SER A 26 12.64 -3.43 4.96
N TYR A 27 12.15 -2.91 3.84
CA TYR A 27 12.93 -2.23 2.80
C TYR A 27 13.58 -0.97 3.35
N TYR A 28 12.79 -0.07 3.94
CA TYR A 28 13.27 1.21 4.47
C TYR A 28 14.06 1.03 5.77
N ASP A 29 13.69 0.05 6.60
CA ASP A 29 14.52 -0.38 7.72
C ASP A 29 15.90 -0.81 7.23
N PHE A 30 15.99 -1.69 6.23
CA PHE A 30 17.30 -2.11 5.70
C PHE A 30 18.16 -0.92 5.25
N LEU A 31 17.55 0.09 4.61
CA LEU A 31 18.24 1.32 4.19
C LEU A 31 18.62 2.26 5.35
N GLY A 32 18.07 2.08 6.55
CA GLY A 32 18.26 2.97 7.69
C GLY A 32 17.40 4.23 7.64
N LEU A 33 16.24 4.15 6.99
CA LEU A 33 15.25 5.21 6.86
C LEU A 33 14.04 4.90 7.74
N CYS A 34 14.23 5.00 9.06
CA CYS A 34 13.23 4.57 10.05
C CYS A 34 11.94 5.39 10.01
N GLY A 35 12.00 6.69 9.67
CA GLY A 35 10.79 7.51 9.47
C GLY A 35 9.89 6.94 8.37
N TYR A 36 10.48 6.56 7.23
CA TYR A 36 9.75 5.99 6.08
C TYR A 36 9.20 4.59 6.41
N SER A 37 9.96 3.80 7.17
CA SER A 37 9.53 2.50 7.68
C SER A 37 8.28 2.63 8.55
N LYS A 38 8.27 3.58 9.49
CA LYS A 38 7.12 3.88 10.36
C LYS A 38 5.89 4.36 9.60
N ASP A 39 6.08 5.18 8.56
CA ASP A 39 4.97 5.61 7.72
C ASP A 39 4.28 4.39 7.08
N HIS A 40 5.05 3.42 6.57
CA HIS A 40 4.49 2.18 6.04
C HIS A 40 3.92 1.24 7.11
N GLU A 41 4.44 1.25 8.34
CA GLU A 41 3.83 0.55 9.48
C GLU A 41 2.42 1.08 9.78
N LYS A 42 2.23 2.39 9.71
CA LYS A 42 0.90 3.00 9.85
C LYS A 42 -0.05 2.52 8.75
N HIS A 43 0.37 2.55 7.48
CA HIS A 43 -0.44 2.05 6.36
C HIS A 43 -0.77 0.57 6.53
N PHE A 44 0.21 -0.26 6.88
CA PHE A 44 0.00 -1.69 7.18
C PHE A 44 -1.11 -1.91 8.22
N ASP A 45 -1.09 -1.13 9.30
CA ASP A 45 -2.08 -1.20 10.38
C ASP A 45 -3.48 -0.75 9.93
N GLU A 46 -3.55 0.37 9.20
CA GLU A 46 -4.81 0.94 8.69
C GLU A 46 -5.47 0.01 7.66
N GLU A 47 -4.70 -0.49 6.69
CA GLU A 47 -5.16 -1.45 5.69
C GLU A 47 -5.58 -2.78 6.33
N SER A 48 -4.82 -3.28 7.31
CA SER A 48 -5.16 -4.51 8.04
C SER A 48 -6.51 -4.39 8.74
N LYS A 49 -6.80 -3.24 9.36
CA LYS A 49 -8.10 -2.97 9.99
C LYS A 49 -9.22 -2.90 8.94
N ALA A 50 -8.99 -2.22 7.82
CA ALA A 50 -9.94 -2.14 6.72
C ALA A 50 -10.26 -3.53 6.13
N TYR A 51 -9.23 -4.36 5.89
CA TYR A 51 -9.39 -5.73 5.41
C TYR A 51 -10.28 -6.56 6.34
N ARG A 52 -10.02 -6.49 7.65
CA ARG A 52 -10.83 -7.21 8.65
C ARG A 52 -12.27 -6.73 8.67
N ARG A 53 -12.51 -5.43 8.52
CA ARG A 53 -13.86 -4.84 8.40
C ARG A 53 -14.61 -5.40 7.20
N ILE A 54 -14.00 -5.37 6.01
CA ILE A 54 -14.60 -5.86 4.76
C ILE A 54 -14.88 -7.36 4.82
N TYR A 55 -13.94 -8.16 5.32
CA TYR A 55 -14.12 -9.61 5.45
C TYR A 55 -15.26 -9.94 6.42
N HIS A 56 -15.35 -9.22 7.54
CA HIS A 56 -16.46 -9.37 8.49
C HIS A 56 -17.80 -8.94 7.88
N TYR A 57 -17.85 -7.81 7.17
CA TYR A 57 -19.02 -7.36 6.43
C TYR A 57 -19.53 -8.47 5.51
N TYR A 58 -18.66 -9.05 4.69
CA TYR A 58 -19.07 -10.11 3.78
C TYR A 58 -19.66 -11.33 4.51
N ILE A 59 -18.99 -11.81 5.56
CA ILE A 59 -19.48 -12.96 6.33
C ILE A 59 -20.86 -12.70 6.90
N THR A 60 -21.07 -11.53 7.51
CA THR A 60 -22.34 -11.20 8.17
C THR A 60 -23.47 -10.96 7.19
N THR A 61 -23.19 -10.32 6.05
CA THR A 61 -24.18 -10.02 5.00
C THR A 61 -24.56 -11.28 4.20
N TYR A 62 -23.58 -12.11 3.84
CA TYR A 62 -23.79 -13.25 2.94
C TYR A 62 -23.87 -14.60 3.65
N ASN A 63 -23.59 -14.67 4.96
CA ASN A 63 -23.53 -15.89 5.76
C ASN A 63 -22.59 -16.96 5.15
N LYS A 64 -21.48 -16.50 4.56
CA LYS A 64 -20.51 -17.31 3.84
C LYS A 64 -19.08 -16.83 4.10
N LEU A 65 -18.14 -17.77 4.08
CA LEU A 65 -16.72 -17.43 4.03
C LEU A 65 -16.32 -17.10 2.59
N LEU A 66 -15.45 -16.10 2.42
CA LEU A 66 -14.84 -15.83 1.12
C LEU A 66 -13.75 -16.87 0.84
N PRO A 67 -13.78 -17.55 -0.31
CA PRO A 67 -12.71 -18.45 -0.69
C PRO A 67 -11.41 -17.65 -0.92
N THR A 68 -10.36 -18.01 -0.19
CA THR A 68 -9.01 -17.46 -0.40
C THR A 68 -8.46 -18.00 -1.71
N SER A 69 -8.29 -17.14 -2.71
CA SER A 69 -7.95 -17.61 -4.06
C SER A 69 -6.45 -17.87 -4.21
N LYS A 70 -5.60 -16.98 -3.69
CA LYS A 70 -4.12 -17.08 -3.63
C LYS A 70 -3.58 -16.18 -2.53
N PHE A 71 -2.50 -16.59 -1.88
CA PHE A 71 -1.71 -15.69 -1.05
C PHE A 71 -0.84 -14.84 -1.98
N PRO A 72 -1.03 -13.51 -2.04
CA PRO A 72 -0.15 -12.65 -2.80
C PRO A 72 1.27 -12.71 -2.24
N GLN A 73 2.25 -12.39 -3.08
CA GLN A 73 3.67 -12.35 -2.71
C GLN A 73 4.29 -11.20 -3.50
N PRO A 74 4.07 -9.95 -3.08
CA PRO A 74 4.73 -8.80 -3.71
C PRO A 74 6.25 -8.99 -3.63
N LYS A 75 6.99 -8.33 -4.52
CA LYS A 75 8.45 -8.46 -4.63
C LYS A 75 9.10 -7.10 -4.60
N ILE A 76 8.90 -6.39 -3.49
CA ILE A 76 9.38 -5.03 -3.29
C ILE A 76 10.89 -5.04 -2.99
N ILE A 77 11.34 -5.97 -2.15
CA ILE A 77 12.76 -6.11 -1.83
C ILE A 77 13.48 -6.88 -2.95
N PRO A 78 14.50 -6.30 -3.61
CA PRO A 78 15.28 -7.01 -4.61
C PRO A 78 16.01 -8.21 -3.98
N THR A 79 15.96 -9.36 -4.63
CA THR A 79 16.63 -10.58 -4.13
C THR A 79 18.15 -10.42 -4.01
N SER A 80 18.74 -9.52 -4.79
CA SER A 80 20.16 -9.17 -4.70
C SER A 80 20.54 -8.51 -3.37
N TRP A 81 19.59 -7.97 -2.60
CA TRP A 81 19.87 -7.34 -1.31
C TRP A 81 20.22 -8.35 -0.23
N LEU A 82 19.81 -9.61 -0.38
CA LEU A 82 20.02 -10.67 0.62
C LEU A 82 21.50 -11.00 0.88
N GLN A 83 22.41 -10.58 -0.01
CA GLN A 83 23.85 -10.80 0.14
C GLN A 83 24.58 -9.63 0.84
N TYR A 84 23.88 -8.54 1.14
CA TYR A 84 24.46 -7.33 1.72
C TYR A 84 23.99 -7.12 3.17
N SER A 85 24.86 -6.56 4.00
CA SER A 85 24.48 -5.98 5.28
C SER A 85 24.02 -4.53 5.09
N ARG A 86 23.29 -3.98 6.07
CA ARG A 86 22.80 -2.58 6.03
C ARG A 86 23.96 -1.57 5.94
N GLN A 87 25.13 -1.93 6.45
CA GLN A 87 26.36 -1.11 6.40
C GLN A 87 27.00 -1.07 5.01
N ASP A 88 26.69 -2.02 4.13
CA ASP A 88 27.27 -2.11 2.78
C ASP A 88 26.56 -1.20 1.77
N VAL A 89 25.42 -0.60 2.14
CA VAL A 89 24.60 0.21 1.22
C VAL A 89 25.11 1.65 1.17
N ASP A 90 25.72 2.03 0.05
CA ASP A 90 26.20 3.39 -0.18
C ASP A 90 25.06 4.41 -0.41
N MET A 91 25.38 5.70 -0.29
CA MET A 91 24.41 6.78 -0.42
C MET A 91 23.69 6.82 -1.78
N LYS A 92 24.39 6.49 -2.87
CA LYS A 92 23.80 6.53 -4.20
C LYS A 92 22.78 5.41 -4.39
N THR A 93 23.09 4.23 -3.86
CA THR A 93 22.20 3.08 -3.83
C THR A 93 20.98 3.37 -2.98
N LYS A 94 21.13 4.01 -1.81
CA LYS A 94 19.99 4.46 -0.99
C LYS A 94 19.10 5.46 -1.73
N GLN A 95 19.68 6.47 -2.37
CA GLN A 95 18.94 7.46 -3.15
C GLN A 95 18.09 6.79 -4.24
N ASN A 96 18.71 5.93 -5.05
CA ASN A 96 18.01 5.21 -6.12
C ASN A 96 16.92 4.29 -5.56
N ALA A 97 17.16 3.67 -4.40
CA ALA A 97 16.19 2.81 -3.73
C ALA A 97 14.97 3.61 -3.24
N VAL A 98 15.17 4.79 -2.64
CA VAL A 98 14.06 5.67 -2.25
C VAL A 98 13.22 6.07 -3.46
N GLN A 99 13.87 6.44 -4.57
CA GLN A 99 13.17 6.74 -5.82
C GLN A 99 12.32 5.55 -6.30
N GLN A 100 12.90 4.36 -6.39
CA GLN A 100 12.19 3.17 -6.85
C GLN A 100 11.03 2.80 -5.91
N GLY A 101 11.24 2.88 -4.61
CA GLY A 101 10.20 2.59 -3.62
C GLY A 101 9.01 3.54 -3.74
N LEU A 102 9.24 4.84 -3.93
CA LEU A 102 8.16 5.81 -4.13
C LEU A 102 7.46 5.64 -5.48
N GLU A 103 8.19 5.35 -6.55
CA GLU A 103 7.59 5.02 -7.85
C GLU A 103 6.67 3.79 -7.77
N GLU A 104 7.11 2.76 -7.05
CA GLU A 104 6.35 1.54 -6.82
C GLU A 104 5.10 1.79 -5.95
N TRP A 105 5.25 2.54 -4.85
CA TRP A 105 4.12 2.89 -3.98
C TRP A 105 3.07 3.73 -4.71
N VAL A 106 3.46 4.79 -5.41
CA VAL A 106 2.52 5.61 -6.19
C VAL A 106 1.82 4.79 -7.28
N ARG A 107 2.54 3.87 -7.94
CA ARG A 107 1.93 2.96 -8.91
C ARG A 107 0.87 2.08 -8.24
N TRP A 108 1.20 1.48 -7.10
CA TRP A 108 0.29 0.63 -6.34
C TRP A 108 -1.00 1.36 -5.95
N GLU A 109 -0.89 2.57 -5.38
CA GLU A 109 -2.07 3.34 -4.96
C GLU A 109 -2.97 3.70 -6.14
N ARG A 110 -2.37 4.02 -7.29
CA ARG A 110 -3.12 4.33 -8.51
C ARG A 110 -3.86 3.10 -9.04
N GLU A 111 -3.18 1.96 -9.12
CA GLU A 111 -3.79 0.69 -9.54
C GLU A 111 -4.90 0.25 -8.58
N THR A 112 -4.71 0.46 -7.28
CA THR A 112 -5.71 0.18 -6.24
C THR A 112 -6.95 1.06 -6.41
N TYR A 113 -6.76 2.36 -6.60
CA TYR A 113 -7.85 3.30 -6.86
C TYR A 113 -8.66 2.89 -8.09
N ASP A 114 -8.00 2.61 -9.22
CA ASP A 114 -8.65 2.21 -10.47
C ASP A 114 -9.42 0.88 -10.30
N LEU A 115 -8.83 -0.11 -9.61
CA LEU A 115 -9.49 -1.38 -9.31
C LEU A 115 -10.74 -1.17 -8.46
N TYR A 116 -10.65 -0.38 -7.39
CA TYR A 116 -11.80 -0.17 -6.51
C TYR A 116 -12.95 0.55 -7.24
N GLN A 117 -12.65 1.52 -8.11
CA GLN A 117 -13.66 2.14 -8.98
C GLN A 117 -14.33 1.13 -9.92
N GLN A 118 -13.57 0.20 -10.48
CA GLN A 118 -14.10 -0.89 -11.31
C GLN A 118 -15.04 -1.79 -10.49
N LEU A 119 -14.61 -2.25 -9.31
CA LEU A 119 -15.39 -3.14 -8.45
C LEU A 119 -16.69 -2.47 -7.95
N TYR A 120 -16.61 -1.20 -7.58
CA TYR A 120 -17.79 -0.38 -7.28
C TYR A 120 -18.77 -0.35 -8.45
N SER A 121 -18.27 -0.08 -9.66
CA SER A 121 -19.11 -0.01 -10.87
C SER A 121 -19.78 -1.35 -11.19
N GLU A 122 -19.10 -2.47 -10.95
CA GLU A 122 -19.68 -3.81 -11.09
C GLU A 122 -20.80 -4.07 -10.07
N LEU A 123 -20.66 -3.64 -8.81
CA LEU A 123 -21.73 -3.76 -7.81
C LEU A 123 -22.95 -2.92 -8.16
N ILE A 124 -22.75 -1.71 -8.69
CA ILE A 124 -23.86 -0.88 -9.18
C ILE A 124 -24.62 -1.57 -10.31
N LYS A 125 -23.92 -2.20 -11.27
CA LYS A 125 -24.56 -2.96 -12.38
C LYS A 125 -25.36 -4.18 -11.89
N LEU A 126 -25.03 -4.72 -10.72
CA LEU A 126 -25.73 -5.84 -10.09
C LEU A 126 -26.87 -5.40 -9.15
N ASP A 127 -27.18 -4.10 -9.10
CA ASP A 127 -28.11 -3.48 -8.16
C ASP A 127 -27.75 -3.75 -6.68
N LYS A 128 -26.45 -3.88 -6.39
CA LYS A 128 -25.87 -4.13 -5.06
C LYS A 128 -25.41 -2.84 -4.39
N PHE A 129 -26.34 -1.91 -4.20
CA PHE A 129 -26.03 -0.55 -3.74
C PHE A 129 -25.38 -0.48 -2.36
N TYR A 130 -25.82 -1.29 -1.40
CA TYR A 130 -25.22 -1.31 -0.07
C TYR A 130 -23.77 -1.82 -0.09
N ASP A 131 -23.51 -2.89 -0.85
CA ASP A 131 -22.14 -3.39 -1.03
C ASP A 131 -21.26 -2.35 -1.75
N ALA A 132 -21.82 -1.62 -2.71
CA ALA A 132 -21.12 -0.58 -3.42
C ALA A 132 -20.70 0.57 -2.48
N GLU A 133 -21.55 0.98 -1.53
CA GLU A 133 -21.17 2.01 -0.55
C GLU A 133 -20.02 1.57 0.36
N GLU A 134 -19.90 0.28 0.70
CA GLU A 134 -18.73 -0.23 1.43
C GLU A 134 -17.42 -0.05 0.63
N ILE A 135 -17.44 -0.34 -0.67
CA ILE A 135 -16.27 -0.14 -1.54
C ILE A 135 -15.99 1.35 -1.76
N LYS A 136 -17.01 2.19 -1.81
CA LYS A 136 -16.86 3.64 -2.01
C LYS A 136 -16.08 4.31 -0.88
N CYS A 137 -16.25 3.85 0.36
CA CYS A 137 -15.42 4.29 1.48
C CYS A 137 -13.94 4.00 1.22
N LEU A 138 -13.61 2.80 0.71
CA LEU A 138 -12.23 2.44 0.34
C LEU A 138 -11.69 3.30 -0.82
N ILE A 139 -12.53 3.64 -1.81
CA ILE A 139 -12.15 4.54 -2.92
C ILE A 139 -11.76 5.92 -2.38
N TYR A 140 -12.49 6.42 -1.38
CA TYR A 140 -12.18 7.71 -0.78
C TYR A 140 -10.84 7.66 -0.02
N ASP A 141 -10.64 6.64 0.80
CA ASP A 141 -9.43 6.45 1.59
C ASP A 141 -8.19 6.37 0.69
N VAL A 142 -8.18 5.45 -0.29
CA VAL A 142 -7.06 5.28 -1.22
C VAL A 142 -6.83 6.53 -2.10
N LYS A 143 -7.87 7.33 -2.36
CA LYS A 143 -7.69 8.57 -3.12
C LYS A 143 -6.92 9.62 -2.33
N LEU A 144 -7.14 9.70 -1.01
CA LEU A 144 -6.37 10.59 -0.15
C LEU A 144 -4.92 10.12 -0.08
N GLU A 145 -4.69 8.83 0.15
CA GLU A 145 -3.35 8.23 0.18
C GLU A 145 -2.59 8.45 -1.15
N LEU A 146 -3.25 8.23 -2.29
CA LEU A 146 -2.65 8.49 -3.60
C LEU A 146 -2.24 9.95 -3.78
N VAL A 147 -3.06 10.91 -3.33
CA VAL A 147 -2.73 12.34 -3.42
C VAL A 147 -1.51 12.66 -2.55
N ASP A 148 -1.46 12.11 -1.33
CA ASP A 148 -0.35 12.31 -0.42
C ASP A 148 0.95 11.67 -0.98
N ALA A 149 0.88 10.44 -1.49
CA ALA A 149 2.00 9.73 -2.10
C ALA A 149 2.52 10.45 -3.36
N GLU A 150 1.63 10.92 -4.24
CA GLU A 150 2.00 11.71 -5.43
C GLU A 150 2.65 13.04 -5.04
N GLN A 151 2.10 13.75 -4.06
CA GLN A 151 2.65 15.01 -3.59
C GLN A 151 4.03 14.79 -2.95
N PHE A 152 4.19 13.73 -2.18
CA PHE A 152 5.45 13.33 -1.59
C PHE A 152 6.50 13.04 -2.66
N GLN A 153 6.16 12.24 -3.67
CA GLN A 153 7.03 11.93 -4.81
C GLN A 153 7.42 13.20 -5.58
N LEU A 154 6.48 14.10 -5.86
CA LEU A 154 6.75 15.37 -6.55
C LEU A 154 7.74 16.25 -5.78
N ASN A 155 7.61 16.30 -4.45
CA ASN A 155 8.56 17.01 -3.59
C ASN A 155 9.97 16.41 -3.75
N LYS A 156 10.10 15.08 -3.70
CA LYS A 156 11.40 14.42 -3.88
C LYS A 156 11.98 14.60 -5.29
N ILE A 157 11.16 14.55 -6.33
CA ILE A 157 11.57 14.86 -7.70
C ILE A 157 12.10 16.29 -7.79
N SER A 158 11.42 17.27 -7.17
CA SER A 158 11.82 18.69 -7.20
C SER A 158 13.18 18.95 -6.56
N MET A 159 13.56 18.10 -5.61
CA MET A 159 14.86 18.13 -4.92
C MET A 159 15.86 17.14 -5.51
N ASN A 160 15.53 16.48 -6.63
CA ASN A 160 16.34 15.44 -7.26
C ASN A 160 16.75 14.32 -6.27
N TYR A 161 15.81 13.96 -5.39
CA TYR A 161 15.98 12.98 -4.32
C TYR A 161 17.22 13.26 -3.47
N ASP A 162 17.47 14.52 -3.11
CA ASP A 162 18.63 14.87 -2.29
C ASP A 162 18.64 14.09 -0.96
N MET A 163 19.76 13.42 -0.67
CA MET A 163 19.85 12.57 0.52
C MET A 163 19.89 13.37 1.83
N THR A 164 20.32 14.64 1.79
CA THR A 164 20.31 15.50 2.99
C THR A 164 18.88 15.81 3.39
N ASP A 165 18.04 16.12 2.40
CA ASP A 165 16.60 16.33 2.59
C ASP A 165 15.90 15.07 3.10
N ILE A 166 16.14 13.92 2.46
CA ILE A 166 15.55 12.63 2.87
C ILE A 166 15.91 12.29 4.33
N ILE A 167 17.18 12.50 4.72
CA ILE A 167 17.63 12.28 6.10
C ILE A 167 16.90 13.23 7.06
N HIS A 168 16.78 14.51 6.71
CA HIS A 168 16.11 15.48 7.58
C HIS A 168 14.62 15.19 7.75
N GLU A 169 13.92 14.85 6.66
CA GLU A 169 12.50 14.54 6.70
C GLU A 169 12.20 13.28 7.51
N GLN A 170 13.00 12.21 7.34
CA GLN A 170 12.77 10.98 8.12
C GLN A 170 12.95 11.19 9.62
N GLU A 171 13.83 12.11 10.04
CA GLU A 171 13.98 12.48 11.46
C GLU A 171 12.72 13.16 11.98
N GLN A 172 12.03 13.97 11.16
CA GLN A 172 10.77 14.59 11.56
C GLN A 172 9.65 13.56 11.68
N GLN A 173 9.55 12.64 10.72
CA GLN A 173 8.60 11.52 10.77
C GLN A 173 8.84 10.63 11.99
N ASP A 174 10.10 10.28 12.25
CA ASP A 174 10.49 9.41 13.36
C ASP A 174 10.10 9.99 14.75
N ASN A 175 10.15 11.32 14.87
CA ASN A 175 9.84 12.09 16.08
C ASN A 175 8.36 12.51 16.21
N SER A 176 7.50 12.16 15.25
CA SER A 176 6.09 12.59 15.22
C SER A 176 5.12 11.68 15.99
N LEU A 177 5.64 10.68 16.71
CA LEU A 177 4.93 9.77 17.62
C LEU A 177 5.19 10.10 19.09
#